data_AF-A0A530KLA9-F1
#
_entry.id   AF-A0A530KLA9-F1
#
_cell.length_a   1.000
_cell.length_b   1.000
_cell.length_c   1.000
_cell.angle_alpha   90.00
_cell.angle_beta   90.00
_cell.angle_gamma   90.00
#
_symmetry.space_group_name_H-M   'P 1'
#
loop_
_entity.id
_entity.type
_entity.pdbx_description
1 polymer ?
#
loop_
_entity_poly.entity_id
_entity_poly.type
_entity_poly.pdbx_seq_one_letter_code
_entity_poly.pdbx_strand_id
1 'polypeptide(L)'
;MRLADDLIAISHGNSAVRLRPSLRAAVRLHAQYGLPELSELIAPGDNLGAVIDIILEATDPETGARLVNAINAAGMQHLHRYREPLTDYMFALLAIDRSKAKGQAKTSDTANVQQTIEEFHQSLFEIGTGWLGWSPADTWAASPREILVAQRGLVAKLKAVNGVVDETPKYDSTAEVTPEQVKTGLATLRELSGAA
;
A
#
# COMPACT_ATOMS: atom_id res chain seq x y z
N MET A 1 -10.96 -0.37 -16.80
CA MET A 1 -9.75 -1.17 -16.51
C MET A 1 -9.11 -0.61 -15.25
N ARG A 2 -8.96 -1.39 -14.17
CA ARG A 2 -8.22 -0.97 -12.96
C ARG A 2 -6.78 -1.42 -13.10
N LEU A 3 -5.83 -0.52 -12.88
CA LEU A 3 -4.39 -0.78 -13.05
C LEU A 3 -3.78 -1.47 -11.83
N ALA A 4 -4.42 -1.35 -10.66
CA ALA A 4 -4.08 -2.12 -9.47
C ALA A 4 -4.89 -3.42 -9.47
N ASP A 5 -4.19 -4.55 -9.55
CA ASP A 5 -4.79 -5.89 -9.51
C ASP A 5 -5.12 -6.28 -8.06
N ASP A 6 -6.04 -5.53 -7.46
CA ASP A 6 -6.56 -5.80 -6.12
C ASP A 6 -7.86 -6.61 -6.28
N LEU A 7 -7.74 -7.78 -6.92
CA LEU A 7 -8.85 -8.72 -7.06
C LEU A 7 -8.86 -9.65 -5.86
N ILE A 8 -9.43 -9.15 -4.76
CA ILE A 8 -9.56 -9.89 -3.52
C ILE A 8 -10.97 -10.46 -3.48
N ALA A 9 -11.12 -11.78 -3.44
CA ALA A 9 -12.40 -12.43 -3.49
C ALA A 9 -12.61 -13.35 -2.29
N ILE A 10 -13.83 -13.33 -1.75
CA ILE A 10 -14.30 -14.26 -0.74
C ILE A 10 -15.39 -15.12 -1.35
N SER A 11 -15.32 -16.43 -1.11
CA SER A 11 -16.37 -17.38 -1.48
C SER A 11 -16.93 -18.06 -0.23
N HIS A 12 -18.25 -18.20 -0.19
CA HIS A 12 -18.97 -19.00 0.80
C HIS A 12 -20.19 -19.67 0.18
N GLY A 13 -20.22 -21.01 0.20
CA GLY A 13 -21.25 -21.78 -0.49
C GLY A 13 -21.31 -21.41 -1.98
N ASN A 14 -22.49 -21.02 -2.45
CA ASN A 14 -22.73 -20.59 -3.83
C ASN A 14 -22.57 -19.07 -4.04
N SER A 15 -22.17 -18.34 -3.00
CA SER A 15 -21.95 -16.89 -3.05
C SER A 15 -20.46 -16.59 -3.15
N ALA A 16 -20.10 -15.75 -4.11
CA ALA A 16 -18.75 -15.19 -4.23
C ALA A 16 -18.84 -13.68 -4.33
N VAL A 17 -17.99 -12.98 -3.59
CA VAL A 17 -17.98 -11.53 -3.51
C VAL A 17 -16.56 -11.03 -3.68
N ARG A 18 -16.42 -9.95 -4.47
CA ARG A 18 -15.17 -9.23 -4.60
C ARG A 18 -15.12 -8.12 -3.56
N LEU A 19 -14.09 -8.14 -2.74
CA LEU A 19 -13.74 -7.05 -1.84
C LEU A 19 -13.05 -5.94 -2.65
N ARG A 20 -13.50 -4.70 -2.46
CA ARG A 20 -12.95 -3.53 -3.13
C ARG A 20 -12.27 -2.61 -2.11
N PRO A 21 -10.93 -2.63 -2.03
CA PRO A 21 -10.20 -1.65 -1.24
C PRO A 21 -10.52 -0.24 -1.73
N SER A 22 -10.74 0.68 -0.80
CA SER A 22 -10.93 2.09 -1.09
C SER A 22 -10.33 2.94 0.03
N LEU A 23 -9.96 4.17 -0.29
CA LEU A 23 -9.45 5.11 0.71
C LEU A 23 -10.51 5.37 1.81
N ARG A 24 -11.79 5.44 1.43
CA ARG A 24 -12.90 5.58 2.39
C ARG A 24 -12.95 4.40 3.37
N ALA A 25 -12.86 3.19 2.85
CA ALA A 25 -12.86 1.98 3.68
C ALA A 25 -11.66 1.97 4.63
N ALA A 26 -10.49 2.38 4.14
CA ALA A 26 -9.27 2.44 4.93
C ALA A 26 -9.42 3.38 6.14
N VAL A 27 -9.90 4.60 5.90
CA VAL A 27 -10.09 5.61 6.96
C VAL A 27 -11.16 5.17 7.96
N ARG A 28 -12.28 4.61 7.50
CA ARG A 28 -13.37 4.19 8.39
C ARG A 28 -13.00 2.99 9.25
N LEU A 29 -12.40 1.96 8.67
CA LEU A 29 -11.93 0.80 9.42
C LEU A 29 -10.81 1.18 10.39
N HIS A 30 -9.93 2.10 10.00
CA HIS A 30 -8.90 2.63 10.89
C HIS A 30 -9.51 3.40 12.06
N ALA A 31 -10.49 4.28 11.82
CA ALA A 31 -11.16 5.04 12.87
C ALA A 31 -11.96 4.15 13.83
N GLN A 32 -12.50 3.03 13.34
CA GLN A 32 -13.31 2.12 14.15
C GLN A 32 -12.47 1.17 15.01
N TYR A 33 -11.38 0.63 14.45
CA TYR A 33 -10.62 -0.45 15.10
C TYR A 33 -9.17 -0.12 15.38
N GLY A 34 -8.55 0.77 14.60
CA GLY A 34 -7.12 0.73 14.33
C GLY A 34 -6.79 -0.40 13.35
N LEU A 35 -5.98 -0.15 12.32
CA LEU A 35 -5.66 -1.17 11.31
C LEU A 35 -4.71 -2.26 11.85
N PRO A 36 -3.69 -1.94 12.67
CA PRO A 36 -2.87 -2.96 13.32
C PRO A 36 -3.71 -3.89 14.21
N GLU A 37 -4.56 -3.31 15.05
CA GLU A 37 -5.45 -4.03 15.97
C GLU A 37 -6.47 -4.88 15.20
N LEU A 38 -7.03 -4.35 14.11
CA LEU A 38 -7.91 -5.10 13.24
C LEU A 38 -7.22 -6.33 12.63
N SER A 39 -5.93 -6.22 12.29
CA SER A 39 -5.15 -7.36 11.81
C SER A 39 -4.98 -8.46 12.87
N GLU A 40 -4.84 -8.06 14.14
CA GLU A 40 -4.77 -8.99 15.27
C GLU A 40 -6.12 -9.67 15.53
N LEU A 41 -7.25 -9.01 15.25
CA LEU A 41 -8.58 -9.61 15.36
C LEU A 41 -8.87 -10.62 14.23
N ILE A 42 -8.32 -10.41 13.04
CA ILE A 42 -8.49 -11.32 11.90
C ILE A 42 -7.58 -12.54 12.00
N ALA A 43 -6.38 -12.38 12.56
CA ALA A 43 -5.36 -13.44 12.65
C ALA A 43 -5.83 -14.75 13.32
N PRO A 44 -6.51 -14.74 14.49
CA PRO A 44 -7.07 -15.94 15.10
C PRO A 44 -8.31 -16.46 14.36
N GLY A 45 -9.03 -15.60 13.64
CA GLY A 45 -10.15 -15.99 12.78
C GLY A 45 -11.44 -16.31 13.53
N ASP A 46 -11.61 -15.75 14.73
CA ASP A 46 -12.77 -15.96 15.62
C ASP A 46 -13.61 -14.69 15.83
N ASN A 47 -13.12 -13.52 15.43
CA ASN A 47 -13.86 -12.27 15.53
C ASN A 47 -14.84 -12.08 14.36
N LEU A 48 -16.05 -12.62 14.50
CA LEU A 48 -17.13 -12.50 13.52
C LEU A 48 -17.49 -11.03 13.21
N GLY A 49 -17.48 -10.16 14.22
CA GLY A 49 -17.82 -8.75 14.05
C GLY A 49 -16.87 -8.03 13.10
N ALA A 50 -15.56 -8.16 13.34
CA ALA A 50 -14.52 -7.59 12.48
C ALA A 50 -14.62 -8.10 11.04
N VAL A 51 -14.91 -9.40 10.85
CA VAL A 51 -15.09 -10.00 9.52
C VAL A 51 -16.29 -9.39 8.79
N ILE A 52 -17.42 -9.25 9.48
CA ILE A 52 -18.64 -8.66 8.91
C ILE A 52 -18.40 -7.20 8.53
N ASP A 53 -17.80 -6.42 9.42
CA ASP A 53 -17.59 -4.98 9.19
C ASP A 53 -16.65 -4.74 8.00
N ILE A 54 -15.61 -5.57 7.83
CA ILE A 54 -14.75 -5.52 6.64
C ILE A 54 -15.56 -5.86 5.38
N ILE A 55 -16.35 -6.92 5.40
CA ILE A 55 -17.16 -7.33 4.24
C ILE A 55 -18.12 -6.21 3.83
N LEU A 56 -18.83 -5.62 4.80
CA LEU A 56 -19.80 -4.56 4.54
C LEU A 56 -19.13 -3.28 4.02
N GLU A 57 -17.96 -2.93 4.52
CA GLU A 57 -17.23 -1.74 4.03
C GLU A 57 -16.57 -1.97 2.66
N ALA A 58 -16.20 -3.22 2.35
CA ALA A 58 -15.50 -3.58 1.12
C ALA A 58 -16.44 -3.88 -0.07
N THR A 59 -17.75 -3.94 0.13
CA THR A 59 -18.71 -4.44 -0.86
C THR A 59 -19.93 -3.54 -0.96
N ASP A 60 -20.76 -3.74 -2.00
CA ASP A 60 -22.07 -3.07 -2.02
C ASP A 60 -23.00 -3.66 -0.95
N PRO A 61 -23.92 -2.86 -0.37
CA PRO A 61 -24.75 -3.29 0.74
C PRO A 61 -25.55 -4.57 0.49
N GLU A 62 -26.03 -4.78 -0.74
CA GLU A 62 -26.87 -5.93 -1.09
C GLU A 62 -26.03 -7.21 -1.14
N THR A 63 -24.88 -7.16 -1.81
CA THR A 63 -23.98 -8.29 -1.95
C THR A 63 -23.30 -8.63 -0.62
N GLY A 64 -22.90 -7.62 0.15
CA GLY A 64 -22.38 -7.77 1.50
C GLY A 64 -23.38 -8.46 2.43
N ALA A 65 -24.63 -7.98 2.46
CA ALA A 65 -25.69 -8.57 3.28
C ALA A 65 -25.95 -10.04 2.94
N ARG A 66 -25.96 -10.41 1.65
CA ARG A 66 -26.11 -11.81 1.22
C ARG A 66 -24.99 -12.70 1.76
N LEU A 67 -23.74 -12.25 1.67
CA LEU A 67 -22.59 -13.00 2.15
C LEU A 67 -22.60 -13.13 3.67
N VAL A 68 -22.90 -12.03 4.38
CA VAL A 68 -23.00 -12.00 5.85
C VAL A 68 -24.08 -12.96 6.34
N ASN A 69 -25.25 -12.97 5.71
CA ASN A 69 -26.33 -13.92 6.05
C ASN A 69 -25.90 -15.38 5.84
N ALA A 70 -25.16 -15.66 4.76
CA ALA A 70 -24.65 -17.01 4.50
C ALA A 70 -23.61 -17.44 5.55
N ILE A 71 -22.70 -16.54 5.94
CA ILE A 71 -21.72 -16.78 7.01
C ILE A 71 -22.41 -17.05 8.34
N ASN A 72 -23.41 -16.23 8.70
CA ASN A 72 -24.19 -16.40 9.93
C ASN A 72 -24.93 -17.75 9.96
N ALA A 73 -25.49 -18.18 8.83
CA ALA A 73 -26.18 -19.47 8.72
C ALA A 73 -25.24 -20.68 8.85
N ALA A 74 -23.99 -20.57 8.37
CA ALA A 74 -23.01 -21.66 8.41
C ALA A 74 -22.26 -21.76 9.75
N GLY A 75 -22.29 -20.73 10.58
CA GLY A 75 -21.65 -20.70 11.89
C GLY A 75 -20.15 -20.38 11.88
N MET A 76 -19.61 -20.04 13.07
CA MET A 76 -18.26 -19.49 13.25
C MET A 76 -17.12 -20.43 12.83
N GLN A 77 -17.37 -21.74 12.75
CA GLN A 77 -16.38 -22.76 12.38
C GLN A 77 -15.71 -22.54 11.01
N HIS A 78 -16.32 -21.75 10.13
CA HIS A 78 -15.80 -21.48 8.80
C HIS A 78 -15.02 -20.17 8.69
N LEU A 79 -14.93 -19.35 9.74
CA LEU A 79 -14.31 -18.02 9.65
C LEU A 79 -12.83 -18.03 9.29
N HIS A 80 -12.09 -19.06 9.71
CA HIS A 80 -10.68 -19.25 9.38
C HIS A 80 -10.40 -19.21 7.87
N ARG A 81 -11.37 -19.61 7.03
CA ARG A 81 -11.24 -19.60 5.56
C ARG A 81 -11.12 -18.20 4.97
N TYR A 82 -11.57 -17.17 5.69
CA TYR A 82 -11.53 -15.78 5.25
C TYR A 82 -10.27 -15.05 5.68
N ARG A 83 -9.46 -15.66 6.56
CA ARG A 83 -8.28 -15.02 7.12
C ARG A 83 -7.36 -14.48 6.04
N GLU A 84 -7.02 -15.30 5.05
CA GLU A 84 -6.10 -14.89 3.98
C GLU A 84 -6.65 -13.75 3.11
N PRO A 85 -7.85 -13.85 2.50
CA PRO A 85 -8.37 -12.76 1.68
C PRO A 85 -8.64 -11.48 2.49
N LEU A 86 -9.04 -11.57 3.76
CA LEU A 86 -9.19 -10.39 4.62
C LEU A 86 -7.83 -9.78 4.99
N THR A 87 -6.81 -10.60 5.23
CA THR A 87 -5.45 -10.12 5.46
C THR A 87 -4.91 -9.39 4.22
N ASP A 88 -5.12 -9.94 3.03
CA ASP A 88 -4.71 -9.31 1.78
C ASP A 88 -5.48 -7.99 1.55
N TYR A 89 -6.76 -7.95 1.94
CA TYR A 89 -7.56 -6.72 1.93
C TYR A 89 -6.96 -5.66 2.84
N MET A 90 -6.59 -6.02 4.07
CA MET A 90 -5.93 -5.12 5.02
C MET A 90 -4.62 -4.56 4.47
N PHE A 91 -3.79 -5.40 3.85
CA PHE A 91 -2.55 -4.92 3.20
C PHE A 91 -2.85 -3.96 2.04
N ALA A 92 -3.90 -4.23 1.25
CA ALA A 92 -4.30 -3.33 0.17
C ALA A 92 -4.75 -1.94 0.67
N LEU A 93 -5.36 -1.84 1.87
CA LEU A 93 -5.69 -0.56 2.52
C LEU A 93 -4.46 0.27 2.92
N LEU A 94 -3.29 -0.37 2.98
CA LEU A 94 -1.99 0.27 3.23
C LEU A 94 -1.16 0.43 1.94
N ALA A 95 -1.75 0.15 0.78
CA ALA A 95 -1.06 0.06 -0.50
C ALA A 95 0.11 -0.97 -0.53
N ILE A 96 0.09 -1.96 0.36
CA ILE A 96 1.09 -3.02 0.45
C ILE A 96 0.64 -4.20 -0.42
N ASP A 97 1.51 -4.61 -1.34
CA ASP A 97 1.30 -5.80 -2.14
C ASP A 97 2.01 -6.99 -1.48
N ARG A 98 1.25 -7.81 -0.75
CA ARG A 98 1.78 -8.97 -0.02
C ARG A 98 2.48 -9.98 -0.94
N SER A 99 2.04 -10.10 -2.20
CA SER A 99 2.67 -10.98 -3.19
C SER A 99 4.08 -10.53 -3.57
N LYS A 100 4.33 -9.20 -3.55
CA LYS A 100 5.62 -8.58 -3.85
C LYS A 100 6.52 -8.41 -2.62
N ALA A 101 5.94 -8.43 -1.42
CA ALA A 101 6.67 -8.33 -0.16
C ALA A 101 7.61 -9.53 0.12
N LYS A 102 7.39 -10.68 -0.54
CA LYS A 102 8.24 -11.88 -0.38
C LYS A 102 9.60 -11.82 -1.10
N GLY A 103 9.95 -10.73 -1.79
CA GLY A 103 11.15 -10.71 -2.65
C GLY A 103 12.00 -9.45 -2.66
N GLN A 104 11.61 -8.36 -1.99
CA GLN A 104 12.41 -7.13 -2.00
C GLN A 104 12.34 -6.42 -0.64
N ALA A 105 13.23 -6.81 0.26
CA ALA A 105 13.74 -5.89 1.27
C ALA A 105 14.69 -4.90 0.57
N LYS A 106 14.14 -3.98 -0.24
CA LYS A 106 14.83 -2.75 -0.60
C LYS A 106 14.13 -1.65 0.17
N THR A 107 14.65 -1.37 1.35
CA THR A 107 14.42 -0.13 2.08
C THR A 107 14.80 1.00 1.15
N SER A 108 13.81 1.69 0.56
CA SER A 108 14.06 2.96 -0.08
C SER A 108 14.45 3.95 1.01
N ASP A 109 15.71 4.40 1.00
CA ASP A 109 16.34 5.37 1.92
C ASP A 109 15.77 6.80 1.78
N THR A 110 14.45 6.95 1.68
CA THR A 110 13.81 8.26 1.66
C THR A 110 12.73 8.33 2.73
N ALA A 111 12.98 9.26 3.65
CA ALA A 111 12.12 9.78 4.71
C ALA A 111 12.04 8.95 6.01
N ASN A 112 12.97 9.28 6.91
CA ASN A 112 12.86 9.15 8.36
C ASN A 112 11.76 10.11 8.89
N VAL A 113 10.52 9.89 8.48
CA VAL A 113 9.33 10.40 9.14
C VAL A 113 8.49 9.17 9.42
N GLN A 114 8.38 8.80 10.70
CA GLN A 114 7.41 7.79 11.13
C GLN A 114 6.01 8.39 10.94
N GLN A 115 5.53 8.37 9.70
CA GLN A 115 4.19 8.83 9.37
C GLN A 115 3.20 7.85 9.99
N THR A 116 2.22 8.39 10.72
CA THR A 116 1.10 7.60 11.25
C THR A 116 0.21 7.09 10.11
N ILE A 117 -0.59 6.05 10.37
CA ILE A 117 -1.52 5.51 9.36
C ILE A 117 -2.55 6.57 8.93
N GLU A 118 -3.01 7.38 9.88
CA GLU A 118 -3.93 8.49 9.61
C GLU A 118 -3.29 9.53 8.67
N GLU A 119 -2.08 10.00 8.98
CA GLU A 119 -1.34 10.91 8.10
C GLU A 119 -1.11 10.30 6.72
N PHE A 120 -0.84 8.98 6.65
CA PHE A 120 -0.68 8.27 5.39
C PHE A 120 -1.96 8.35 4.54
N HIS A 121 -3.12 8.01 5.09
CA HIS A 121 -4.39 8.10 4.36
C HIS A 121 -4.77 9.54 4.02
N GLN A 122 -4.49 10.50 4.90
CA GLN A 122 -4.69 11.92 4.61
C GLN A 122 -3.84 12.35 3.41
N SER A 123 -2.56 11.97 3.38
CA SER A 123 -1.68 12.31 2.25
C SER A 123 -2.18 11.75 0.92
N LEU A 124 -2.79 10.55 0.92
CA LEU A 124 -3.41 9.98 -0.29
C LEU A 124 -4.63 10.79 -0.75
N PHE A 125 -5.41 11.31 0.19
CA PHE A 125 -6.54 12.18 -0.15
C PHE A 125 -6.07 13.50 -0.76
N GLU A 126 -5.01 14.10 -0.20
CA GLU A 126 -4.36 15.31 -0.72
C GLU A 126 -3.74 15.08 -2.10
N ILE A 127 -3.10 13.92 -2.33
CA ILE A 127 -2.59 13.54 -3.65
C ILE A 127 -3.74 13.43 -4.66
N GLY A 128 -4.83 12.74 -4.32
CA GLY A 128 -5.97 12.55 -5.21
C GLY A 128 -6.64 13.87 -5.59
N THR A 129 -6.98 14.68 -4.60
CA THR A 129 -7.74 15.93 -4.83
C THR A 129 -6.87 17.10 -5.28
N GLY A 130 -5.60 17.15 -4.85
CA GLY A 130 -4.66 18.21 -5.21
C GLY A 130 -3.86 17.89 -6.47
N TRP A 131 -2.96 16.90 -6.38
CA TRP A 131 -2.02 16.59 -7.47
C TRP A 131 -2.69 15.98 -8.70
N LEU A 132 -3.59 15.01 -8.47
CA LEU A 132 -4.26 14.30 -9.56
C LEU A 132 -5.50 15.03 -10.08
N GLY A 133 -6.00 16.02 -9.33
CA GLY A 133 -7.19 16.79 -9.69
C GLY A 133 -8.48 15.97 -9.72
N TRP A 134 -8.53 14.84 -9.02
CA TRP A 134 -9.73 14.01 -8.91
C TRP A 134 -10.77 14.66 -8.01
N SER A 135 -12.05 14.38 -8.26
CA SER A 135 -13.11 14.79 -7.34
C SER A 135 -12.93 14.10 -5.99
N PRO A 136 -13.38 14.69 -4.86
CA PRO A 136 -13.39 14.00 -3.58
C PRO A 136 -14.07 12.63 -3.64
N ALA A 137 -15.17 12.51 -4.40
CA ALA A 137 -15.90 11.26 -4.55
C ALA A 137 -15.05 10.17 -5.21
N ASP A 138 -14.32 10.52 -6.27
CA ASP A 138 -13.43 9.59 -6.99
C ASP A 138 -12.21 9.19 -6.15
N THR A 139 -11.58 10.16 -5.48
CA THR A 139 -10.46 9.92 -4.56
C THR A 139 -10.85 8.96 -3.45
N TRP A 140 -12.00 9.18 -2.82
CA TRP A 140 -12.49 8.28 -1.78
C TRP A 140 -12.84 6.87 -2.29
N ALA A 141 -13.24 6.74 -3.56
CA ALA A 141 -13.61 5.48 -4.19
C ALA A 141 -12.43 4.71 -4.80
N ALA A 142 -11.28 5.37 -4.96
CA ALA A 142 -10.02 4.79 -5.39
C ALA A 142 -9.34 4.04 -4.25
N SER A 143 -8.62 2.98 -4.59
CA SER A 143 -7.73 2.29 -3.65
C SER A 143 -6.48 3.13 -3.39
N PRO A 144 -5.84 2.98 -2.22
CA PRO A 144 -4.53 3.57 -1.94
C PRO A 144 -3.49 3.29 -3.04
N ARG A 145 -3.48 2.07 -3.58
CA ARG A 145 -2.58 1.67 -4.65
C ARG A 145 -2.87 2.38 -5.97
N GLU A 146 -4.15 2.54 -6.35
CA GLU A 146 -4.53 3.30 -7.55
C GLU A 146 -4.05 4.75 -7.48
N ILE A 147 -4.17 5.40 -6.31
CA ILE A 147 -3.71 6.78 -6.09
C ILE A 147 -2.18 6.86 -6.28
N LEU A 148 -1.41 5.97 -5.65
CA LEU A 148 0.05 5.97 -5.77
C LEU A 148 0.54 5.67 -7.19
N VAL A 149 -0.13 4.76 -7.90
CA VAL A 149 0.18 4.47 -9.31
C VAL A 149 -0.10 5.69 -10.19
N ALA A 150 -1.23 6.36 -9.98
CA ALA A 150 -1.56 7.57 -10.72
C ALA A 150 -0.57 8.72 -10.44
N GLN A 151 -0.18 8.91 -9.18
CA GLN A 151 0.84 9.87 -8.77
C GLN A 151 2.18 9.60 -9.47
N ARG A 152 2.62 8.34 -9.49
CA ARG A 152 3.85 7.94 -10.19
C ARG A 152 3.80 8.26 -11.68
N GLY A 153 2.67 8.00 -12.33
CA GLY A 153 2.44 8.37 -13.72
C GLY A 153 2.52 9.89 -13.96
N LEU A 154 1.94 10.68 -13.06
CA LEU A 154 2.02 12.15 -13.12
C LEU A 154 3.47 12.65 -12.95
N VAL A 155 4.21 12.11 -11.99
CA VAL A 155 5.63 12.45 -11.78
C VAL A 155 6.47 12.11 -13.01
N ALA A 156 6.28 10.92 -13.60
CA ALA A 156 6.99 10.53 -14.82
C ALA A 156 6.69 11.48 -15.99
N LYS A 157 5.44 11.90 -16.15
CA LYS A 157 5.04 12.91 -17.15
C LYS A 157 5.73 14.25 -16.90
N LEU A 158 5.76 14.74 -15.66
CA LEU A 158 6.40 16.01 -15.30
C LEU A 158 7.91 15.98 -15.56
N LYS A 159 8.59 14.87 -15.22
CA LYS A 159 10.01 14.68 -15.55
C LYS A 159 10.26 14.75 -17.05
N ALA A 160 9.44 14.05 -17.85
CA ALA A 160 9.55 14.03 -19.29
C ALA A 160 9.34 15.43 -19.92
N VAL A 161 8.37 16.20 -19.43
CA VAL A 161 8.08 17.56 -19.92
C VAL A 161 9.20 18.54 -19.53
N ASN A 162 9.76 18.41 -18.32
CA ASN A 162 10.76 19.33 -17.80
C ASN A 162 12.20 18.94 -18.19
N GLY A 163 12.39 17.87 -18.96
CA GLY A 163 13.72 17.41 -19.39
C GLY A 163 14.60 16.89 -18.24
N VAL A 164 14.00 16.52 -17.11
CA VAL A 164 14.74 15.92 -15.98
C VAL A 164 15.02 14.46 -16.34
N VAL A 165 16.25 14.19 -16.78
CA VAL A 165 16.78 12.83 -16.90
C VAL A 165 17.03 12.31 -15.48
N ASP A 166 16.56 11.11 -15.16
CA ASP A 166 16.94 10.46 -13.91
C ASP A 166 18.47 10.30 -13.94
N GLU A 167 19.18 11.10 -13.13
CA GLU A 167 20.61 10.93 -12.94
C GLU A 167 20.82 9.54 -12.35
N THR A 168 21.24 8.58 -13.18
CA THR A 168 21.90 7.39 -12.68
C THR A 168 23.02 7.90 -11.76
N PRO A 169 23.03 7.52 -10.46
CA PRO A 169 24.09 7.97 -9.60
C PRO A 169 25.40 7.54 -10.25
N LYS A 170 26.25 8.53 -10.58
CA LYS A 170 27.57 8.31 -11.19
C LYS A 170 28.49 7.45 -10.32
N TYR A 171 28.06 7.15 -9.10
CA TYR A 171 28.75 6.41 -8.08
C TYR A 171 27.81 5.38 -7.47
N ASP A 172 28.11 4.10 -7.69
CA ASP A 172 27.49 3.00 -6.97
C ASP A 172 28.20 2.87 -5.61
N SER A 173 27.50 3.24 -4.54
CA SER A 173 28.04 3.18 -3.16
C SER A 173 28.28 1.75 -2.67
N THR A 174 27.83 0.73 -3.42
CA THR A 174 28.01 -0.69 -3.11
C THR A 174 29.07 -1.38 -3.95
N ALA A 175 29.62 -0.70 -4.96
CA ALA A 175 30.74 -1.23 -5.72
C ALA A 175 32.01 -1.27 -4.87
N GLU A 176 32.73 -2.39 -4.91
CA GLU A 176 34.03 -2.51 -4.23
C GLU A 176 35.00 -1.48 -4.80
N VAL A 177 35.43 -0.55 -3.94
CA VAL A 177 36.43 0.46 -4.32
C VAL A 177 37.78 -0.22 -4.40
N THR A 178 38.38 -0.22 -5.59
CA THR A 178 39.70 -0.83 -5.79
C THR A 178 40.79 -0.05 -5.03
N PRO A 179 41.87 -0.72 -4.59
CA PRO A 179 42.98 -0.04 -3.90
C PRO A 179 43.61 1.11 -4.70
N GLU A 180 43.54 1.06 -6.03
CA GLU A 180 44.04 2.12 -6.92
C GLU A 180 43.16 3.36 -6.86
N GLN A 181 41.83 3.20 -6.85
CA GLN A 181 40.88 4.31 -6.72
C GLN A 181 41.04 5.03 -5.37
N VAL A 182 41.32 4.28 -4.29
CA VAL A 182 41.61 4.87 -2.97
C VAL A 182 42.89 5.70 -2.99
N LYS A 183 43.97 5.19 -3.61
CA LYS A 183 45.24 5.92 -3.73
C LYS A 183 45.07 7.21 -4.52
N THR A 184 44.37 7.17 -5.64
CA THR A 184 44.10 8.36 -6.46
C THR A 184 43.24 9.37 -5.69
N GLY A 185 42.19 8.92 -5.01
CA GLY A 185 41.37 9.80 -4.16
C GLY A 185 42.17 10.48 -3.06
N LEU A 186 43.03 9.74 -2.36
CA LEU A 186 43.91 10.28 -1.31
C LEU A 186 44.95 11.27 -1.84
N ALA A 187 45.52 11.02 -3.02
CA ALA A 187 46.45 11.95 -3.67
C ALA A 187 45.75 13.28 -4.00
N THR A 188 44.54 13.20 -4.57
CA THR A 188 43.72 14.38 -4.89
C THR A 188 43.37 15.19 -3.64
N LEU A 189 43.01 14.52 -2.54
CA LEU A 189 42.71 15.18 -1.27
C LEU A 189 43.95 15.81 -0.63
N ARG A 190 45.14 15.22 -0.80
CA ARG A 190 46.40 15.81 -0.31
C ARG A 190 46.78 17.07 -1.08
N GLU A 191 46.61 17.07 -2.40
CA GLU A 191 46.80 18.27 -3.22
C GLU A 191 45.81 19.39 -2.85
N LEU A 192 44.55 19.05 -2.62
CA LEU A 192 43.51 20.03 -2.24
C LEU A 192 43.68 20.56 -0.80
N SER A 193 44.24 19.76 0.10
CA SER A 193 44.47 20.16 1.51
C SER A 193 45.79 20.91 1.73
N GLY A 194 46.59 21.12 0.67
CA GLY A 194 47.83 21.89 0.75
C GLY A 194 48.93 21.25 1.59
N ALA A 195 48.81 19.95 1.90
CA ALA A 195 49.80 19.18 2.64
C ALA A 195 50.76 18.48 1.66
N ALA A 196 51.69 19.26 1.10
CA ALA A 196 52.89 18.75 0.44
C ALA A 196 54.05 18.70 1.43
#